data_AF-A0A536FJF2-F1
#
_entry.id   AF-A0A536FJF2-F1
#
_cell.length_a   1.000
_cell.length_b   1.000
_cell.length_c   1.000
_cell.angle_alpha   90.00
_cell.angle_beta   90.00
_cell.angle_gamma   90.00
#
_symmetry.space_group_name_H-M   'P 1'
#
loop_
_entity.id
_entity.type
_entity.pdbx_description
1 polymer ?
#
loop_
_entity_poly.entity_id
_entity_poly.type
_entity_poly.pdbx_seq_one_letter_code
_entity_poly.pdbx_strand_id
1 'polypeptide(L)'
;MPRVLIADDSPDVRQLVRITLRSQGWEVTEAESPAEALELAEREHPDAVVLDVVFEGHAEDGFAVCRRLRSVPAIRNVPVVLLTARTSAGARALADSAGATAYLAKPFRPMDLISTLRSVLDVPALSPALGLLLVDDQRLKPEALESALEEQRRLEDLDITQPLGEILVRQGAVSEIEVARALDRQRATPELAEPSPPIRVVIADDHLAVRDGLRALLAEEDGFEVVGIAPDGEEALGLIRTRRPDVAILDHEMPRRTGLEVLSELRREALPTAVVIFSFDAAVRERALAGGAAAFLTKDAPPKVLAAAVRRAAGRPRPSRPPVASALAASHVAWRVVARQRRAALVMGILAVTYAGGFLVAEPFLGAGASLLAMGAAALAGALLGPEAGALWALLSSVLTAFLWGVTGHERGEPVLTIGGNGVGVIALVGIGAGFGAMRLLRGRFDSRDRRVEALVESGLFVGAGGPQLLEIAADAARQVIRAEALLLYARLSDGSFAVVAASGAPDSLLGHRESAASGPFREAITGMRPRVLGEPESRSYIPRMRSAILLPVAPVGEDPEGVLVALSERRGGLNASDAATLSRFTPLLWLALKVARQQEWWSAATRRAHMSRSQEDRSPSRT
;
A
#
# COMPACT_ATOMS: atom_id res chain seq x y z
N MET A 1 -15.99 3.56 32.74
CA MET A 1 -16.37 4.10 31.43
C MET A 1 -15.11 4.11 30.56
N PRO A 2 -15.16 3.74 29.27
CA PRO A 2 -13.96 3.72 28.43
C PRO A 2 -13.34 5.12 28.28
N ARG A 3 -12.02 5.21 28.40
CA ARG A 3 -11.21 6.41 28.19
C ARG A 3 -10.52 6.32 26.85
N VAL A 4 -10.82 7.23 25.92
CA VAL A 4 -10.26 7.23 24.57
C VAL A 4 -9.44 8.49 24.33
N LEU A 5 -8.23 8.31 23.82
CA LEU A 5 -7.40 9.40 23.34
C LEU A 5 -7.63 9.58 21.83
N ILE A 6 -7.98 10.78 21.38
CA ILE A 6 -8.00 11.15 19.96
C ILE A 6 -6.82 12.07 19.65
N ALA A 7 -6.00 11.69 18.67
CA ALA A 7 -4.86 12.47 18.19
C ALA A 7 -5.01 12.81 16.71
N ASP A 8 -5.24 14.08 16.40
CA ASP A 8 -5.48 14.59 15.04
C ASP A 8 -5.15 16.08 15.01
N ASP A 9 -4.48 16.59 13.98
CA ASP A 9 -4.17 18.02 13.87
C ASP A 9 -5.41 18.86 13.51
N SER A 10 -6.43 18.24 12.91
CA SER A 10 -7.68 18.90 12.54
C SER A 10 -8.62 19.07 13.76
N PRO A 11 -8.94 20.32 14.17
CA PRO A 11 -9.85 20.57 15.28
C PRO A 11 -11.27 20.02 15.01
N ASP A 12 -11.72 20.07 13.76
CA ASP A 12 -13.04 19.57 13.35
C ASP A 12 -13.16 18.05 13.55
N VAL A 13 -12.09 17.30 13.25
CA VAL A 13 -12.08 15.84 13.43
C VAL A 13 -12.05 15.49 14.92
N ARG A 14 -11.22 16.16 15.72
CA ARG A 14 -11.20 15.95 17.17
C ARG A 14 -12.54 16.25 17.82
N GLN A 15 -13.18 17.36 17.42
CA GLN A 15 -14.51 17.73 17.88
C GLN A 15 -15.58 16.69 17.52
N LEU A 16 -15.61 16.21 16.27
CA LEU A 16 -16.54 15.17 15.83
C LEU A 16 -16.37 13.89 16.66
N VAL A 17 -15.12 13.44 16.87
CA VAL A 17 -14.80 12.25 17.67
C VAL A 17 -15.22 12.44 19.13
N ARG A 18 -14.87 13.58 19.74
CA ARG A 18 -15.25 13.92 21.11
C ARG A 18 -16.75 13.86 21.32
N ILE A 19 -17.53 14.55 20.49
CA ILE A 19 -18.99 14.60 20.59
C ILE A 19 -19.59 13.21 20.39
N THR A 20 -19.10 12.48 19.39
CA THR A 20 -19.53 11.11 19.09
C THR A 20 -19.36 10.19 20.29
N LEU A 21 -18.18 10.17 20.91
CA LEU A 21 -17.87 9.23 22.00
C LEU A 21 -18.47 9.69 23.34
N ARG A 22 -18.46 10.98 23.66
CA ARG A 22 -19.10 11.50 24.89
C ARG A 22 -20.60 11.25 24.90
N SER A 23 -21.27 11.30 23.74
CA SER A 23 -22.69 10.93 23.61
C SER A 23 -22.98 9.47 24.00
N GLN A 24 -21.96 8.61 24.02
CA GLN A 24 -22.04 7.21 24.44
C GLN A 24 -21.56 7.00 25.89
N GLY A 25 -21.29 8.08 26.62
CA GLY A 25 -20.78 8.03 28.00
C GLY A 25 -19.30 7.67 28.09
N TRP A 26 -18.51 7.93 27.05
CA TRP A 26 -17.07 7.68 27.06
C TRP A 26 -16.31 8.95 27.42
N GLU A 27 -15.19 8.79 28.11
CA GLU A 27 -14.27 9.88 28.39
C GLU A 27 -13.32 10.05 27.22
N VAL A 28 -13.08 11.30 26.82
CA VAL A 28 -12.26 11.62 25.66
C VAL A 28 -11.22 12.66 26.03
N THR A 29 -9.97 12.33 25.75
CA THR A 29 -8.81 13.22 25.83
C THR A 29 -8.36 13.53 24.41
N GLU A 30 -7.99 14.78 24.13
CA GLU A 30 -7.59 15.24 22.81
C GLU A 30 -6.09 15.56 22.76
N ALA A 31 -5.44 15.23 21.65
CA ALA A 31 -4.08 15.63 21.31
C ALA A 31 -4.05 16.26 19.91
N GLU A 32 -3.37 17.39 19.76
CA GLU A 32 -3.24 18.09 18.47
C GLU A 32 -1.94 17.77 17.73
N SER A 33 -1.00 17.08 18.38
CA SER A 33 0.30 16.75 17.82
C SER A 33 0.74 15.32 18.13
N PRO A 34 1.66 14.74 17.33
CA PRO A 34 2.29 13.44 17.60
C PRO A 34 2.94 13.34 18.99
N ALA A 35 3.62 14.41 19.41
CA ALA A 35 4.34 14.45 20.69
C ALA A 35 3.38 14.44 21.88
N GLU A 36 2.34 15.26 21.81
CA GLU A 36 1.30 15.33 22.84
C GLU A 36 0.52 14.01 22.94
N ALA A 37 0.26 13.35 21.80
CA ALA A 37 -0.41 12.05 21.80
C ALA A 37 0.37 10.99 22.59
N LEU A 38 1.69 10.95 22.47
CA LEU A 38 2.54 10.04 23.23
C LEU A 38 2.56 10.40 24.72
N GLU A 39 2.72 11.69 25.03
CA GLU A 39 2.74 12.18 26.42
C GLU A 39 1.43 11.87 27.15
N LEU A 40 0.29 12.13 26.51
CA LEU A 40 -1.03 11.86 27.05
C LEU A 40 -1.30 10.36 27.17
N ALA A 41 -0.89 9.55 26.19
CA ALA A 41 -1.05 8.12 26.27
C ALA A 41 -0.29 7.52 27.46
N GLU A 42 0.94 7.99 27.71
CA GLU A 42 1.76 7.57 28.84
C GLU A 42 1.21 8.04 30.18
N ARG A 43 0.70 9.28 30.26
CA ARG A 43 0.19 9.86 31.50
C ARG A 43 -1.19 9.32 31.90
N GLU A 44 -2.12 9.28 30.95
CA GLU A 44 -3.54 9.03 31.21
C GLU A 44 -3.92 7.54 31.13
N HIS A 45 -3.08 6.73 30.45
CA HIS A 45 -3.32 5.31 30.17
C HIS A 45 -4.72 5.05 29.59
N PRO A 46 -5.00 5.54 28.36
CA PRO A 46 -6.31 5.35 27.74
C PRO A 46 -6.58 3.89 27.40
N ASP A 47 -7.86 3.52 27.34
CA ASP A 47 -8.31 2.19 26.94
C ASP A 47 -8.19 1.97 25.43
N ALA A 48 -8.24 3.05 24.62
CA ALA A 48 -7.96 3.03 23.19
C ALA A 48 -7.40 4.37 22.70
N VAL A 49 -6.64 4.33 21.59
CA VAL A 49 -6.16 5.52 20.88
C VAL A 49 -6.76 5.56 19.48
N VAL A 50 -7.42 6.66 19.13
CA VAL A 50 -7.77 7.01 17.75
C VAL A 50 -6.71 7.98 17.24
N LEU A 51 -6.04 7.64 16.16
CA LEU A 51 -4.80 8.31 15.75
C LEU A 51 -4.82 8.65 14.27
N ASP A 52 -4.67 9.92 13.91
CA ASP A 52 -4.51 10.28 12.51
C ASP A 52 -3.17 9.81 11.94
N VAL A 53 -3.18 9.47 10.65
CA VAL A 53 -1.96 9.07 9.95
C VAL A 53 -1.12 10.30 9.55
N VAL A 54 -1.75 11.40 9.16
CA VAL A 54 -1.05 12.58 8.67
C VAL A 54 -1.25 13.74 9.63
N PHE A 55 -0.17 14.22 10.25
CA PHE A 55 -0.19 15.45 11.03
C PHE A 55 0.45 16.57 10.21
N GLU A 56 -0.35 17.52 9.70
CA GLU A 56 0.20 18.64 8.94
C GLU A 56 1.12 19.49 9.83
N GLY A 57 2.23 19.97 9.26
CA GLY A 57 3.23 20.76 9.99
C GLY A 57 4.16 19.97 10.92
N HIS A 58 4.02 18.65 11.00
CA HIS A 58 4.84 17.78 11.84
C HIS A 58 5.69 16.81 11.00
N ALA A 59 6.90 16.51 11.48
CA ALA A 59 7.81 15.57 10.81
C ALA A 59 7.49 14.10 11.11
N GLU A 60 6.83 13.84 12.24
CA GLU A 60 6.45 12.50 12.70
C GLU A 60 5.01 12.20 12.26
N ASP A 61 4.80 11.03 11.66
CA ASP A 61 3.49 10.58 11.18
C ASP A 61 2.81 9.63 12.19
N GLY A 62 1.52 9.36 11.99
CA GLY A 62 0.75 8.47 12.87
C GLY A 62 1.28 7.03 12.92
N PHE A 63 1.97 6.57 11.88
CA PHE A 63 2.60 5.25 11.89
C PHE A 63 3.80 5.21 12.86
N ALA A 64 4.61 6.27 12.89
CA ALA A 64 5.71 6.41 13.83
C ALA A 64 5.20 6.50 15.28
N VAL A 65 4.15 7.29 15.53
CA VAL A 65 3.49 7.37 16.84
C VAL A 65 2.99 5.99 17.27
N CYS A 66 2.29 5.27 16.39
CA CYS A 66 1.80 3.91 16.67
C CYS A 66 2.94 2.95 17.07
N ARG A 67 4.06 2.95 16.33
CA ARG A 67 5.23 2.11 16.68
C ARG A 67 5.83 2.48 18.04
N ARG A 68 5.88 3.78 18.37
CA ARG A 68 6.38 4.24 19.68
C ARG A 68 5.46 3.81 20.81
N LEU A 69 4.14 3.93 20.66
CA LEU A 69 3.18 3.39 21.64
C LEU A 69 3.41 1.89 21.88
N ARG A 70 3.70 1.10 20.84
CA ARG A 70 4.05 -0.33 20.95
C ARG A 70 5.37 -0.60 21.68
N SER A 71 6.29 0.36 21.68
CA SER A 71 7.58 0.22 22.37
C SER A 71 7.51 0.48 23.88
N VAL A 72 6.47 1.17 24.37
CA VAL A 72 6.32 1.54 25.78
C VAL A 72 5.61 0.43 26.56
N PRO A 73 6.26 -0.26 27.52
CA PRO A 73 5.69 -1.44 28.17
C PRO A 73 4.32 -1.26 28.82
N ALA A 74 4.06 -0.07 29.39
CA ALA A 74 2.81 0.23 30.09
C ALA A 74 1.60 0.38 29.15
N ILE A 75 1.82 0.80 27.90
CA ILE A 75 0.75 1.11 26.94
C ILE A 75 0.86 0.32 25.63
N ARG A 76 1.83 -0.60 25.51
CA ARG A 76 2.05 -1.41 24.31
C ARG A 76 0.84 -2.22 23.85
N ASN A 77 -0.07 -2.54 24.76
CA ASN A 77 -1.27 -3.33 24.49
C ASN A 77 -2.51 -2.47 24.23
N VAL A 78 -2.42 -1.14 24.39
CA VAL A 78 -3.56 -0.24 24.17
C VAL A 78 -3.94 -0.31 22.69
N PRO A 79 -5.18 -0.65 22.33
CA PRO A 79 -5.58 -0.72 20.94
C PRO A 79 -5.46 0.64 20.24
N VAL A 80 -4.95 0.62 19.00
CA VAL A 80 -4.79 1.83 18.17
C VAL A 80 -5.64 1.72 16.93
N VAL A 81 -6.53 2.69 16.70
CA VAL A 81 -7.37 2.82 15.52
C VAL A 81 -6.85 3.98 14.66
N LEU A 82 -6.29 3.68 13.49
CA LEU A 82 -5.73 4.70 12.60
C LEU A 82 -6.81 5.38 11.75
N LEU A 83 -6.82 6.70 11.68
CA LEU A 83 -7.63 7.47 10.72
C LEU A 83 -6.79 7.73 9.46
N THR A 84 -7.29 7.41 8.27
CA THR A 84 -6.50 7.51 7.03
C THR A 84 -7.25 8.11 5.84
N ALA A 85 -6.58 8.98 5.08
CA ALA A 85 -7.09 9.53 3.82
C ALA A 85 -6.91 8.58 2.61
N ARG A 86 -6.12 7.51 2.72
CA ARG A 86 -5.79 6.62 1.59
C ARG A 86 -6.17 5.16 1.88
N THR A 87 -7.02 4.61 1.02
CA THR A 87 -7.44 3.19 1.05
C THR A 87 -6.62 2.28 0.13
N SER A 88 -5.45 2.73 -0.36
CA SER A 88 -4.60 1.92 -1.23
C SER A 88 -3.97 0.74 -0.47
N ALA A 89 -3.74 -0.38 -1.14
CA ALA A 89 -3.18 -1.61 -0.55
C ALA A 89 -1.86 -1.36 0.22
N GLY A 90 -1.01 -0.44 -0.26
CA GLY A 90 0.22 -0.06 0.44
C GLY A 90 0.02 0.66 1.78
N ALA A 91 -1.03 1.46 1.94
CA ALA A 91 -1.34 2.13 3.21
C ALA A 91 -1.85 1.13 4.27
N ARG A 92 -2.54 0.06 3.84
CA ARG A 92 -2.95 -1.05 4.70
C ARG A 92 -1.76 -1.89 5.16
N ALA A 93 -0.87 -2.27 4.26
CA ALA A 93 0.34 -3.02 4.62
C ALA A 93 1.26 -2.25 5.59
N LEU A 94 1.31 -0.91 5.47
CA LEU A 94 2.01 -0.03 6.41
C LEU A 94 1.29 0.12 7.76
N ALA A 95 -0.04 0.10 7.78
CA ALA A 95 -0.82 0.11 9.02
C ALA A 95 -0.66 -1.18 9.81
N ASP A 96 -0.68 -2.32 9.12
CA ASP A 96 -0.51 -3.64 9.73
C ASP A 96 0.91 -3.79 10.30
N SER A 97 1.94 -3.33 9.58
CA SER A 97 3.33 -3.37 10.06
C SER A 97 3.64 -2.38 11.19
N ALA A 98 2.87 -1.30 11.33
CA ALA A 98 2.97 -0.38 12.46
C ALA A 98 2.33 -0.92 13.75
N GLY A 99 1.60 -2.04 13.69
CA GLY A 99 0.93 -2.65 14.83
C GLY A 99 -0.39 -1.98 15.21
N ALA A 100 -1.08 -1.34 14.26
CA ALA A 100 -2.42 -0.82 14.49
C ALA A 100 -3.44 -1.96 14.68
N THR A 101 -4.45 -1.74 15.52
CA THR A 101 -5.49 -2.74 15.79
C THR A 101 -6.62 -2.68 14.77
N ALA A 102 -6.93 -1.47 14.30
CA ALA A 102 -7.88 -1.24 13.22
C ALA A 102 -7.53 0.06 12.48
N TYR A 103 -8.22 0.32 11.38
CA TYR A 103 -8.16 1.59 10.65
C TYR A 103 -9.55 2.01 10.19
N LEU A 104 -9.75 3.31 10.07
CA LEU A 104 -10.98 3.94 9.63
C LEU A 104 -10.65 5.01 8.57
N ALA A 105 -11.32 4.95 7.42
CA ALA A 105 -11.03 5.86 6.32
C ALA A 105 -11.74 7.21 6.51
N LYS A 106 -11.04 8.32 6.32
CA LYS A 106 -11.62 9.67 6.26
C LYS A 106 -12.22 9.92 4.86
N PRO A 107 -13.41 10.53 4.74
CA PRO A 107 -14.35 10.86 5.82
C PRO A 107 -15.04 9.59 6.37
N PHE A 108 -15.28 9.56 7.68
CA PHE A 108 -15.94 8.45 8.36
C PHE A 108 -17.27 8.88 8.99
N ARG A 109 -18.14 7.90 9.23
CA ARG A 109 -19.41 8.11 9.94
C ARG A 109 -19.24 7.89 11.45
N PRO A 110 -19.99 8.61 12.31
CA PRO A 110 -19.97 8.41 13.75
C PRO A 110 -20.25 6.96 14.17
N MET A 111 -21.19 6.30 13.50
CA MET A 111 -21.53 4.89 13.76
C MET A 111 -20.40 3.92 13.38
N ASP A 112 -19.64 4.23 12.33
CA ASP A 112 -18.48 3.43 11.92
C ASP A 112 -17.35 3.53 12.96
N LEU A 113 -17.15 4.72 13.54
CA LEU A 113 -16.19 4.94 14.62
C LEU A 113 -16.57 4.15 15.88
N ILE A 114 -17.82 4.26 16.33
CA ILE A 114 -18.29 3.57 17.54
C ILE A 114 -18.26 2.06 17.38
N SER A 115 -18.72 1.55 16.23
CA SER A 115 -18.68 0.11 15.97
C SER A 115 -17.24 -0.42 15.92
N THR A 116 -16.32 0.34 15.34
CA THR A 116 -14.89 0.00 15.32
C THR A 116 -14.31 -0.03 16.74
N LEU A 117 -14.53 1.02 17.53
CA LEU A 117 -13.97 1.10 18.88
C LEU A 117 -14.60 0.07 19.83
N ARG A 118 -15.91 -0.16 19.78
CA ARG A 118 -16.56 -1.23 20.56
C ARG A 118 -16.00 -2.60 20.21
N SER A 119 -15.79 -2.86 18.92
CA SER A 119 -15.18 -4.11 18.45
C SER A 119 -13.75 -4.30 18.94
N VAL A 120 -13.03 -3.22 19.17
CA VAL A 120 -11.63 -3.24 19.57
C VAL A 120 -11.46 -3.24 21.10
N LEU A 121 -12.41 -2.64 21.81
CA LEU A 121 -12.48 -2.59 23.28
C LEU A 121 -13.27 -3.76 23.89
N ASP A 122 -13.91 -4.59 23.07
CA ASP A 122 -14.82 -5.67 23.47
C ASP A 122 -15.97 -5.20 24.40
N VAL A 123 -16.51 -4.01 24.10
CA VAL A 123 -17.65 -3.43 24.84
C VAL A 123 -18.96 -3.81 24.14
N PRO A 124 -19.95 -4.38 24.85
CA PRO A 124 -21.22 -4.78 24.24
C PRO A 124 -21.93 -3.59 23.57
N ALA A 125 -22.59 -3.88 22.45
CA ALA A 125 -23.30 -2.87 21.68
C ALA A 125 -24.53 -2.37 22.45
N LEU A 126 -24.44 -1.19 23.06
CA LEU A 126 -25.62 -0.44 23.51
C LEU A 126 -26.37 0.11 22.29
N SER A 127 -27.70 0.18 22.39
CA SER A 127 -28.55 0.84 21.39
C SER A 127 -28.02 2.26 21.12
N PRO A 128 -27.80 2.64 19.85
CA PRO A 128 -27.28 3.97 19.53
C PRO A 128 -28.17 5.06 20.14
N ALA A 129 -27.57 6.06 20.78
CA ALA A 129 -28.31 7.18 21.34
C ALA A 129 -29.02 7.96 20.22
N LEU A 130 -30.23 8.46 20.47
CA LEU A 130 -31.06 9.20 19.51
C LEU A 130 -30.30 10.29 18.76
N GLY A 131 -29.53 11.10 19.50
CA GLY A 131 -28.75 12.22 18.93
C GLY A 131 -27.71 11.77 17.92
N LEU A 132 -27.09 10.61 18.15
CA LEU A 132 -26.05 10.07 17.27
C LEU A 132 -26.63 9.58 15.94
N LEU A 133 -27.82 8.98 15.95
CA LEU A 133 -28.53 8.61 14.73
C LEU A 133 -28.85 9.84 13.86
N LEU A 134 -29.20 10.95 14.49
CA LEU A 134 -29.47 12.21 13.79
C LEU A 134 -28.20 12.84 13.20
N VAL A 135 -27.07 12.76 13.89
CA VAL A 135 -25.76 13.21 13.34
C VAL A 135 -25.32 12.32 12.18
N ASP A 136 -25.49 11.01 12.32
CA ASP A 136 -25.12 10.02 11.31
C ASP A 136 -25.93 10.16 10.01
N ASP A 137 -27.22 10.53 10.11
CA ASP A 137 -28.08 10.85 8.97
C ASP A 137 -27.90 12.30 8.44
N GLN A 138 -26.89 13.04 8.94
CA GLN A 138 -26.62 14.44 8.61
C GLN A 138 -27.80 15.39 8.86
N ARG A 139 -28.70 15.02 9.79
CA ARG A 139 -29.85 15.84 10.19
C ARG A 139 -29.52 16.80 11.33
N LEU A 140 -28.56 16.41 12.16
CA LEU A 140 -28.12 17.19 13.30
C LEU A 140 -26.62 17.50 13.16
N LYS A 141 -26.25 18.76 13.38
CA LYS A 141 -24.85 19.13 13.48
C LYS A 141 -24.27 18.67 14.84
N PRO A 142 -23.01 18.21 14.90
CA PRO A 142 -22.40 17.79 16.17
C PRO A 142 -22.50 18.85 17.27
N GLU A 143 -22.31 20.13 16.95
CA GLU A 143 -22.33 21.23 17.92
C GLU A 143 -23.71 21.39 18.58
N ALA A 144 -24.77 21.19 17.79
CA ALA A 144 -26.14 21.25 18.28
C ALA A 144 -26.47 20.06 19.18
N LEU A 145 -25.90 18.88 18.89
CA LEU A 145 -26.03 17.72 19.77
C LEU A 145 -25.32 17.96 21.12
N GLU A 146 -24.12 18.52 21.09
CA GLU A 146 -23.37 18.84 22.30
C GLU A 146 -24.13 19.83 23.19
N SER A 147 -24.61 20.94 22.61
CA SER A 147 -25.40 21.94 23.34
C SER A 147 -26.69 21.35 23.93
N ALA A 148 -27.37 20.45 23.20
CA ALA A 148 -28.57 19.79 23.70
C ALA A 148 -28.28 18.81 24.85
N LEU A 149 -27.16 18.08 24.81
CA LEU A 149 -26.72 17.17 25.89
C LEU A 149 -26.25 17.92 27.15
N GLU A 150 -25.68 19.10 27.00
CA GLU A 150 -25.33 19.98 28.13
C GLU A 150 -26.58 20.54 28.80
N GLU A 151 -27.55 21.01 28.01
CA GLU A 151 -28.83 21.48 28.54
C GLU A 151 -29.62 20.35 29.19
N GLN A 152 -29.63 19.15 28.60
CA GLN A 152 -30.27 17.98 29.20
C GLN A 152 -29.68 17.66 30.57
N ARG A 153 -28.33 17.65 30.69
CA ARG A 153 -27.65 17.46 31.98
C ARG A 153 -27.99 18.55 32.99
N ARG A 154 -28.02 19.82 32.58
CA ARG A 154 -28.42 20.93 33.46
C ARG A 154 -29.85 20.77 33.98
N LEU A 155 -30.77 20.28 33.14
CA LEU A 155 -32.15 20.02 33.56
C LEU A 155 -32.23 18.82 34.49
N GLU A 156 -31.46 17.76 34.24
CA GLU A 156 -31.33 16.61 35.15
C GLU A 156 -30.78 17.01 36.52
N ASP A 157 -29.79 17.91 36.59
CA ASP A 157 -29.27 18.47 37.85
C ASP A 157 -30.34 19.26 38.63
N LEU A 158 -31.37 19.75 37.95
CA LEU A 158 -32.53 20.44 38.53
C LEU A 158 -33.72 19.49 38.78
N ASP A 159 -33.52 18.18 38.65
CA ASP A 159 -34.55 17.13 38.79
C ASP A 159 -35.70 17.25 37.76
N ILE A 160 -35.40 17.87 36.59
CA ILE A 160 -36.32 18.04 35.46
C ILE A 160 -35.94 17.03 34.37
N THR A 161 -36.74 15.98 34.21
CA THR A 161 -36.54 15.01 33.12
C THR A 161 -37.14 15.53 31.82
N GLN A 162 -36.29 15.91 30.86
CA GLN A 162 -36.73 16.24 29.50
C GLN A 162 -36.03 15.33 28.47
N PRO A 163 -36.79 14.67 27.57
CA PRO A 163 -36.20 13.85 26.51
C PRO A 163 -35.34 14.69 25.56
N LEU A 164 -34.17 14.18 25.19
CA LEU A 164 -33.25 14.85 24.27
C LEU A 164 -33.91 15.28 22.95
N GLY A 165 -34.81 14.46 22.41
CA GLY A 165 -35.55 14.79 21.18
C GLY A 165 -36.39 16.06 21.30
N GLU A 166 -36.98 16.33 22.47
CA GLU A 166 -37.78 17.53 22.72
C GLU A 166 -36.90 18.77 22.84
N ILE A 167 -35.75 18.66 23.50
CA ILE A 167 -34.74 19.73 23.59
C ILE A 167 -34.25 20.11 22.19
N LEU A 168 -33.94 19.12 21.36
CA LEU A 168 -33.45 19.31 20.00
C LEU A 168 -34.50 19.99 19.08
N VAL A 169 -35.78 19.63 19.22
CA VAL A 169 -36.88 20.28 18.49
C VAL A 169 -37.09 21.71 18.97
N ARG A 170 -37.09 21.94 20.29
CA ARG A 170 -37.27 23.28 20.88
C ARG A 170 -36.16 24.25 20.47
N GLN A 171 -34.94 23.77 20.34
CA GLN A 171 -33.79 24.55 19.85
C GLN A 171 -33.83 24.79 18.33
N GLY A 172 -34.79 24.20 17.60
CA GLY A 172 -34.88 24.27 16.14
C GLY A 172 -33.76 23.52 15.42
N ALA A 173 -33.08 22.60 16.10
CA ALA A 173 -31.94 21.86 15.55
C ALA A 173 -32.40 20.74 14.60
N VAL A 174 -33.59 20.17 14.84
CA VAL A 174 -34.23 19.12 14.03
C VAL A 174 -35.75 19.25 14.09
N SER A 175 -36.45 18.67 13.13
CA SER A 175 -37.92 18.57 13.12
C SER A 175 -38.44 17.37 13.93
N GLU A 176 -39.69 17.45 14.40
CA GLU A 176 -40.37 16.32 15.07
C GLU A 176 -40.39 15.05 14.21
N ILE A 177 -40.55 15.20 12.89
CA ILE A 177 -40.55 14.06 11.94
C ILE A 177 -39.19 13.36 11.91
N GLU A 178 -38.09 14.13 11.99
CA GLU A 178 -36.73 13.56 12.02
C GLU A 178 -36.46 12.83 13.33
N VAL A 179 -36.93 13.38 14.46
CA VAL A 179 -36.85 12.70 15.77
C VAL A 179 -37.65 11.40 15.76
N ALA A 180 -38.89 11.42 15.26
CA ALA A 180 -39.73 10.22 15.17
C ALA A 180 -39.08 9.11 14.35
N ARG A 181 -38.52 9.44 13.17
CA ARG A 181 -37.79 8.49 12.33
C ARG A 181 -36.56 7.92 13.01
N ALA A 182 -35.80 8.74 13.74
CA ALA A 182 -34.63 8.28 14.46
C ALA A 182 -35.00 7.36 15.63
N LEU A 183 -36.11 7.63 16.34
CA LEU A 183 -36.66 6.75 17.38
C LEU A 183 -37.14 5.40 16.83
N ASP A 184 -37.83 5.39 15.69
CA ASP A 184 -38.24 4.15 15.02
C ASP A 184 -37.02 3.28 14.67
N ARG A 185 -35.92 3.92 14.25
CA ARG A 185 -34.65 3.26 13.94
C ARG A 185 -33.94 2.74 15.20
N GLN A 186 -33.99 3.51 16.28
CA GLN A 186 -33.47 3.10 17.58
C GLN A 186 -34.20 1.85 18.10
N ARG A 187 -35.53 1.83 18.00
CA ARG A 187 -36.38 0.67 18.35
C ARG A 187 -36.20 -0.53 17.42
N ALA A 188 -35.88 -0.30 16.15
CA ALA A 188 -35.56 -1.35 15.20
C ALA A 188 -34.16 -1.95 15.39
N THR A 189 -33.32 -1.36 16.26
CA THR A 189 -32.03 -1.92 16.65
C THR A 189 -32.24 -2.81 17.87
N PRO A 190 -31.90 -4.11 17.82
CA PRO A 190 -32.35 -5.07 18.82
C PRO A 190 -31.73 -4.78 20.20
N GLU A 191 -32.60 -4.50 21.16
CA GLU A 191 -32.32 -4.36 22.58
C GLU A 191 -32.10 -5.76 23.20
N LEU A 192 -31.06 -5.88 24.03
CA LEU A 192 -30.69 -6.97 24.96
C LEU A 192 -31.65 -8.19 24.98
N ALA A 193 -31.33 -9.23 24.20
CA ALA A 193 -31.85 -10.57 24.41
C ALA A 193 -31.00 -11.31 25.46
N GLU A 194 -31.65 -12.19 26.22
CA GLU A 194 -31.08 -13.23 27.11
C GLU A 194 -29.73 -13.82 26.62
N PRO A 195 -28.86 -14.34 27.50
CA PRO A 195 -27.55 -14.88 27.11
C PRO A 195 -27.73 -15.79 25.89
N SER A 196 -27.23 -15.29 24.76
CA SER A 196 -27.47 -15.93 23.48
C SER A 196 -26.86 -17.34 23.54
N PRO A 197 -27.54 -18.36 22.98
CA PRO A 197 -26.99 -19.70 22.95
C PRO A 197 -25.58 -19.65 22.34
N PRO A 198 -24.62 -20.45 22.87
CA PRO A 198 -23.24 -20.38 22.45
C PRO A 198 -23.11 -20.63 20.95
N ILE A 199 -22.26 -19.84 20.29
CA ILE A 199 -22.00 -19.93 18.86
C ILE A 199 -21.36 -21.29 18.59
N ARG A 200 -22.01 -22.12 17.77
CA ARG A 200 -21.57 -23.49 17.47
C ARG A 200 -20.55 -23.44 16.33
N VAL A 201 -19.33 -23.88 16.60
CA VAL A 201 -18.18 -23.77 15.68
C VAL A 201 -17.68 -25.15 15.24
N VAL A 202 -17.40 -25.30 13.95
CA VAL A 202 -16.57 -26.41 13.42
C VAL A 202 -15.20 -25.88 13.03
N ILE A 203 -14.14 -26.62 13.39
CA ILE A 203 -12.75 -26.29 13.06
C ILE A 203 -12.23 -27.32 12.05
N ALA A 204 -11.62 -26.87 10.97
CA ALA A 204 -10.95 -27.75 10.01
C ALA A 204 -9.57 -27.22 9.64
N ASP A 205 -8.55 -28.05 9.87
CA ASP A 205 -7.15 -27.76 9.55
C ASP A 205 -6.42 -29.10 9.44
N ASP A 206 -5.46 -29.26 8.53
CA ASP A 206 -4.73 -30.51 8.37
C ASP A 206 -3.69 -30.73 9.49
N HIS A 207 -3.27 -29.67 10.17
CA HIS A 207 -2.32 -29.73 11.28
C HIS A 207 -3.00 -29.88 12.65
N LEU A 208 -2.68 -30.96 13.37
CA LEU A 208 -3.23 -31.26 14.70
C LEU A 208 -3.00 -30.13 15.72
N ALA A 209 -1.79 -29.56 15.74
CA ALA A 209 -1.43 -28.49 16.65
C ALA A 209 -2.31 -27.22 16.46
N VAL A 210 -2.70 -26.93 15.22
CA VAL A 210 -3.58 -25.79 14.93
C VAL A 210 -5.00 -26.07 15.43
N ARG A 211 -5.52 -27.29 15.22
CA ARG A 211 -6.84 -27.68 15.73
C ARG A 211 -6.91 -27.62 17.25
N ASP A 212 -5.89 -28.12 17.94
CA ASP A 212 -5.80 -28.07 19.40
C ASP A 212 -5.67 -26.64 19.92
N GLY A 213 -4.87 -25.80 19.26
CA GLY A 213 -4.72 -24.39 19.60
C GLY A 213 -6.02 -23.60 19.44
N LEU A 214 -6.72 -23.78 18.31
CA LEU A 214 -8.02 -23.15 18.05
C LEU A 214 -9.10 -23.64 19.03
N ARG A 215 -9.08 -24.93 19.38
CA ARG A 215 -10.01 -25.49 20.38
C ARG A 215 -9.76 -24.92 21.77
N ALA A 216 -8.50 -24.82 22.20
CA ALA A 216 -8.15 -24.24 23.50
C ALA A 216 -8.55 -22.76 23.57
N LEU A 217 -8.24 -21.99 22.53
CA LEU A 217 -8.60 -20.58 22.41
C LEU A 217 -10.11 -20.35 22.51
N LEU A 218 -10.90 -21.12 21.76
CA LEU A 218 -12.36 -20.98 21.78
C LEU A 218 -12.98 -21.50 23.08
N ALA A 219 -12.30 -22.37 23.83
CA ALA A 219 -12.75 -22.85 25.13
C ALA A 219 -12.46 -21.86 26.27
N GLU A 220 -11.45 -21.00 26.12
CA GLU A 220 -11.15 -19.91 27.07
C GLU A 220 -12.08 -18.70 26.89
N GLU A 221 -12.73 -18.57 25.73
CA GLU A 221 -13.64 -17.46 25.42
C GLU A 221 -15.10 -17.82 25.69
N ASP A 222 -15.81 -16.96 26.43
CA ASP A 222 -17.23 -17.15 26.69
C ASP A 222 -18.06 -17.03 25.39
N GLY A 223 -19.08 -17.88 25.26
CA GLY A 223 -20.08 -17.82 24.19
C GLY A 223 -19.76 -18.64 22.93
N PHE A 224 -18.81 -19.58 22.97
CA PHE A 224 -18.53 -20.51 21.88
C PHE A 224 -18.69 -21.98 22.32
N GLU A 225 -19.10 -22.82 21.37
CA GLU A 225 -19.14 -24.28 21.54
C GLU A 225 -18.49 -24.94 20.31
N VAL A 226 -17.39 -25.67 20.47
CA VAL A 226 -16.78 -26.42 19.36
C VAL A 226 -17.51 -27.75 19.17
N VAL A 227 -18.34 -27.83 18.12
CA VAL A 227 -19.23 -28.98 17.85
C VAL A 227 -18.66 -30.00 16.86
N GLY A 228 -17.46 -29.74 16.33
CA GLY A 228 -16.76 -30.66 15.44
C GLY A 228 -15.36 -30.18 15.06
N ILE A 229 -14.47 -31.14 14.85
CA ILE A 229 -13.08 -30.92 14.45
C ILE A 229 -12.77 -31.87 13.30
N ALA A 230 -12.24 -31.35 12.20
CA ALA A 230 -11.90 -32.12 11.01
C ALA A 230 -10.42 -31.95 10.61
N PRO A 231 -9.72 -33.01 10.19
CA PRO A 231 -8.38 -32.93 9.64
C PRO A 231 -8.35 -32.59 8.14
N ASP A 232 -9.50 -32.49 7.47
CA ASP A 232 -9.58 -32.21 6.03
C ASP A 232 -10.95 -31.68 5.61
N GLY A 233 -11.04 -31.19 4.37
CA GLY A 233 -12.25 -30.54 3.88
C GLY A 233 -13.44 -31.47 3.60
N GLU A 234 -13.23 -32.76 3.34
CA GLU A 234 -14.35 -33.70 3.14
C GLU A 234 -15.03 -33.99 4.49
N GLU A 235 -14.24 -34.25 5.53
CA GLU A 235 -14.75 -34.46 6.89
C GLU A 235 -15.38 -33.18 7.44
N ALA A 236 -14.77 -32.01 7.19
CA ALA A 236 -15.33 -30.71 7.56
C ALA A 236 -16.73 -30.51 6.97
N LEU A 237 -16.89 -30.77 5.67
CA LEU A 237 -18.17 -30.68 4.98
C LEU A 237 -19.21 -31.66 5.55
N GLY A 238 -18.79 -32.90 5.88
CA GLY A 238 -19.64 -33.89 6.55
C GLY A 238 -20.13 -33.42 7.93
N LEU A 239 -19.24 -32.86 8.74
CA LEU A 239 -19.57 -32.28 10.04
C LEU A 239 -20.49 -31.07 9.89
N ILE A 240 -20.27 -30.20 8.91
CA ILE A 240 -21.13 -29.04 8.65
C ILE A 240 -22.55 -29.47 8.29
N ARG A 241 -22.71 -30.47 7.41
CA ARG A 241 -24.02 -31.01 7.00
C ARG A 241 -24.79 -31.62 8.19
N THR A 242 -24.10 -32.35 9.06
CA THR A 242 -24.72 -33.10 10.16
C THR A 242 -24.94 -32.26 11.41
N ARG A 243 -23.93 -31.48 11.82
CA ARG A 243 -23.95 -30.70 13.06
C ARG A 243 -24.59 -29.33 12.89
N ARG A 244 -24.70 -28.82 11.66
CA ARG A 244 -25.22 -27.49 11.30
C ARG A 244 -24.67 -26.39 12.23
N PRO A 245 -23.34 -26.18 12.25
CA PRO A 245 -22.73 -25.12 13.06
C PRO A 245 -23.11 -23.74 12.53
N ASP A 246 -23.02 -22.74 13.40
CA ASP A 246 -23.20 -21.33 13.06
C ASP A 246 -22.00 -20.83 12.24
N VAL A 247 -20.79 -21.24 12.61
CA VAL A 247 -19.53 -20.86 11.93
C VAL A 247 -18.65 -22.08 11.67
N ALA A 248 -17.99 -22.11 10.52
CA ALA A 248 -16.91 -23.03 10.19
C ALA A 248 -15.60 -22.25 10.00
N ILE A 249 -14.58 -22.57 10.80
CA ILE A 249 -13.21 -22.08 10.63
C ILE A 249 -12.47 -23.11 9.79
N LEU A 250 -12.05 -22.73 8.58
CA LEU A 250 -11.46 -23.64 7.61
C LEU A 250 -10.08 -23.14 7.18
N ASP A 251 -9.07 -24.00 7.25
CA ASP A 251 -7.85 -23.78 6.47
C ASP A 251 -8.16 -23.83 4.97
N HIS A 252 -7.42 -23.05 4.18
CA HIS A 252 -7.48 -23.18 2.73
C HIS A 252 -6.82 -24.47 2.26
N GLU A 253 -5.62 -24.76 2.76
CA GLU A 253 -4.76 -25.84 2.29
C GLU A 253 -5.03 -27.12 3.07
N MET A 254 -6.11 -27.82 2.71
CA MET A 254 -6.48 -29.09 3.32
C MET A 254 -6.53 -30.23 2.29
N PRO A 255 -6.19 -31.48 2.66
CA PRO A 255 -6.36 -32.64 1.81
C PRO A 255 -7.82 -32.87 1.40
N ARG A 256 -8.04 -33.64 0.33
CA ARG A 256 -9.36 -34.05 -0.24
C ARG A 256 -10.25 -32.92 -0.76
N ARG A 257 -10.44 -31.84 0.00
CA ARG A 257 -11.07 -30.58 -0.41
C ARG A 257 -10.40 -29.41 0.28
N THR A 258 -10.15 -28.35 -0.48
CA THR A 258 -9.67 -27.06 0.04
C THR A 258 -10.79 -26.29 0.74
N GLY A 259 -10.44 -25.33 1.61
CA GLY A 259 -11.43 -24.48 2.27
C GLY A 259 -12.34 -23.70 1.30
N LEU A 260 -11.84 -23.35 0.11
CA LEU A 260 -12.64 -22.68 -0.94
C LEU A 260 -13.63 -23.62 -1.62
N GLU A 261 -13.26 -24.90 -1.81
CA GLU A 261 -14.16 -25.90 -2.37
C GLU A 261 -15.28 -26.24 -1.37
N VAL A 262 -14.95 -26.34 -0.08
CA VAL A 262 -15.95 -26.48 0.99
C VAL A 262 -16.90 -25.27 0.99
N LEU A 263 -16.37 -24.04 0.93
CA LEU A 263 -17.20 -22.82 0.82
C LEU A 263 -18.14 -22.85 -0.40
N SER A 264 -17.62 -23.21 -1.57
CA SER A 264 -18.41 -23.32 -2.80
C SER A 264 -19.56 -24.33 -2.65
N GLU A 265 -19.28 -25.47 -2.01
CA GLU A 265 -20.26 -26.52 -1.77
C GLU A 265 -21.35 -26.10 -0.78
N LEU A 266 -20.97 -25.45 0.33
CA LEU A 266 -21.90 -24.87 1.29
C LEU A 266 -22.87 -23.89 0.60
N ARG A 267 -22.36 -23.08 -0.33
CA ARG A 267 -23.17 -22.15 -1.14
C ARG A 267 -24.09 -22.86 -2.10
N ARG A 268 -23.59 -23.91 -2.78
CA ARG A 268 -24.37 -24.73 -3.71
C ARG A 268 -25.54 -25.43 -3.00
N GLU A 269 -25.32 -25.90 -1.77
CA GLU A 269 -26.32 -26.58 -0.94
C GLU A 269 -27.15 -25.63 -0.07
N ALA A 270 -26.90 -24.33 -0.16
CA ALA A 270 -27.55 -23.29 0.64
C ALA A 270 -27.49 -23.58 2.16
N LEU A 271 -26.38 -24.14 2.63
CA LEU A 271 -26.17 -24.41 4.05
C LEU A 271 -26.02 -23.09 4.83
N PRO A 272 -26.61 -22.99 6.04
CA PRO A 272 -26.69 -21.74 6.80
C PRO A 272 -25.38 -21.28 7.46
N THR A 273 -24.36 -22.13 7.46
CA THR A 273 -23.08 -21.93 8.17
C THR A 273 -22.26 -20.81 7.55
N ALA A 274 -21.81 -19.86 8.38
CA ALA A 274 -20.85 -18.83 7.97
C ALA A 274 -19.44 -19.41 7.91
N VAL A 275 -18.64 -19.01 6.93
CA VAL A 275 -17.28 -19.54 6.74
C VAL A 275 -16.23 -18.48 7.05
N VAL A 276 -15.29 -18.80 7.92
CA VAL A 276 -14.07 -18.03 8.17
C VAL A 276 -12.89 -18.83 7.60
N ILE A 277 -12.19 -18.26 6.63
CA ILE A 277 -10.97 -18.88 6.10
C ILE A 277 -9.78 -18.47 6.97
N PHE A 278 -8.99 -19.44 7.44
CA PHE A 278 -7.85 -19.26 8.33
C PHE A 278 -6.57 -19.82 7.68
N SER A 279 -5.78 -18.98 7.02
CA SER A 279 -4.67 -19.43 6.15
C SER A 279 -3.48 -18.48 6.15
N PHE A 280 -2.26 -18.98 5.99
CA PHE A 280 -1.06 -18.15 5.81
C PHE A 280 -0.96 -17.55 4.38
N ASP A 281 -1.67 -18.07 3.39
CA ASP A 281 -1.64 -17.56 2.02
C ASP A 281 -2.59 -16.38 1.81
N ALA A 282 -2.05 -15.16 1.92
CA ALA A 282 -2.79 -13.92 1.70
C ALA A 282 -3.37 -13.78 0.28
N ALA A 283 -2.86 -14.50 -0.73
CA ALA A 283 -3.36 -14.44 -2.10
C ALA A 283 -4.76 -15.07 -2.26
N VAL A 284 -5.19 -15.90 -1.31
CA VAL A 284 -6.52 -16.56 -1.31
C VAL A 284 -7.63 -15.62 -0.87
N ARG A 285 -7.29 -14.54 -0.16
CA ARG A 285 -8.22 -13.62 0.50
C ARG A 285 -9.34 -13.11 -0.41
N GLU A 286 -8.99 -12.57 -1.57
CA GLU A 286 -9.97 -11.98 -2.50
C GLU A 286 -10.92 -13.04 -3.06
N ARG A 287 -10.41 -14.25 -3.34
CA ARG A 287 -11.22 -15.38 -3.80
C ARG A 287 -12.16 -15.89 -2.71
N ALA A 288 -11.69 -15.97 -1.47
CA ALA A 288 -12.49 -16.36 -0.31
C ALA A 288 -13.67 -15.41 -0.08
N LEU A 289 -13.40 -14.10 -0.02
CA LEU A 289 -14.43 -13.10 0.21
C LEU A 289 -15.42 -13.01 -0.95
N ALA A 290 -14.95 -13.09 -2.21
CA ALA A 290 -15.81 -13.12 -3.38
C ALA A 290 -16.70 -14.37 -3.44
N GLY A 291 -16.20 -15.52 -2.95
CA GLY A 291 -16.96 -16.76 -2.77
C GLY A 291 -17.98 -16.70 -1.62
N GLY A 292 -18.01 -15.60 -0.87
CA GLY A 292 -18.95 -15.38 0.22
C GLY A 292 -18.44 -15.88 1.58
N ALA A 293 -17.13 -16.03 1.79
CA ALA A 293 -16.61 -16.17 3.14
C ALA A 293 -17.01 -14.95 3.99
N ALA A 294 -17.38 -15.18 5.25
CA ALA A 294 -17.72 -14.12 6.19
C ALA A 294 -16.49 -13.31 6.62
N ALA A 295 -15.33 -13.97 6.70
CA ALA A 295 -14.04 -13.37 6.98
C ALA A 295 -12.88 -14.21 6.41
N PHE A 296 -11.71 -13.58 6.27
CA PHE A 296 -10.43 -14.22 6.01
C PHE A 296 -9.44 -13.73 7.07
N LEU A 297 -8.74 -14.64 7.72
CA LEU A 297 -7.75 -14.38 8.75
C LEU A 297 -6.46 -15.14 8.46
N THR A 298 -5.34 -14.52 8.81
CA THR A 298 -4.03 -15.14 8.74
C THR A 298 -3.74 -15.91 10.03
N LYS A 299 -2.97 -17.00 9.95
CA LYS A 299 -2.72 -17.87 11.11
C LYS A 299 -1.79 -17.25 12.18
N ASP A 300 -1.14 -16.13 11.86
CA ASP A 300 -0.39 -15.26 12.77
C ASP A 300 -1.25 -14.19 13.46
N ALA A 301 -2.55 -14.10 13.12
CA ALA A 301 -3.45 -13.14 13.74
C ALA A 301 -3.59 -13.40 15.26
N PRO A 302 -3.63 -12.34 16.10
CA PRO A 302 -3.79 -12.50 17.53
C PRO A 302 -5.08 -13.27 17.90
N PRO A 303 -5.06 -14.13 18.94
CA PRO A 303 -6.20 -14.94 19.36
C PRO A 303 -7.54 -14.19 19.49
N LYS A 304 -7.50 -12.98 20.06
CA LYS A 304 -8.69 -12.13 20.24
C LYS A 304 -9.31 -11.66 18.90
N VAL A 305 -8.49 -11.48 17.87
CA VAL A 305 -8.95 -11.09 16.52
C VAL A 305 -9.73 -12.23 15.88
N LEU A 306 -9.31 -13.48 16.09
CA LEU A 306 -10.04 -14.66 15.65
C LEU A 306 -11.41 -14.76 16.33
N ALA A 307 -11.46 -14.67 17.65
CA ALA A 307 -12.72 -14.74 18.41
C ALA A 307 -13.71 -13.65 17.94
N ALA A 308 -13.25 -12.40 17.80
CA ALA A 308 -14.06 -11.30 17.30
C ALA A 308 -14.59 -11.53 15.88
N ALA A 309 -13.76 -12.10 14.99
CA ALA A 309 -14.17 -12.43 13.62
C ALA A 309 -15.24 -13.53 13.59
N VAL A 310 -15.14 -14.54 14.45
CA VAL A 310 -16.14 -15.61 14.58
C VAL A 310 -17.46 -15.06 15.13
N ARG A 311 -17.44 -14.22 16.19
CA ARG A 311 -18.66 -13.54 16.70
C ARG A 311 -19.34 -12.70 15.61
N ARG A 312 -18.56 -11.94 14.85
CA ARG A 312 -19.08 -11.12 13.73
C ARG A 312 -19.64 -11.98 12.59
N ALA A 313 -19.02 -13.13 12.31
CA ALA A 313 -19.50 -14.07 11.29
C ALA A 313 -20.84 -14.69 11.69
N ALA A 314 -21.03 -15.00 12.97
CA ALA A 314 -22.28 -15.54 13.50
C ALA A 314 -23.44 -14.51 13.49
N GLY A 315 -23.14 -13.23 13.77
CA GLY A 315 -24.15 -12.17 13.90
C GLY A 315 -24.65 -11.51 12.60
N ARG A 316 -24.08 -11.82 11.43
CA ARG A 316 -24.49 -11.19 10.16
C ARG A 316 -25.77 -11.83 9.58
N PRO A 317 -26.82 -11.05 9.24
CA PRO A 317 -27.94 -11.56 8.47
C PRO A 317 -27.44 -12.13 7.15
N ARG A 318 -27.81 -13.38 6.87
CA ARG A 318 -27.34 -14.10 5.68
C ARG A 318 -27.77 -13.37 4.42
N PRO A 319 -26.91 -13.21 3.39
CA PRO A 319 -27.38 -12.80 2.08
C PRO A 319 -28.28 -13.90 1.50
N SER A 320 -29.59 -13.70 1.61
CA SER A 320 -30.62 -14.55 0.99
C SER A 320 -30.64 -14.27 -0.51
N ARG A 321 -29.87 -15.05 -1.27
CA ARG A 321 -29.49 -14.79 -2.67
C ARG A 321 -28.72 -13.47 -2.82
N PRO A 322 -27.78 -13.34 -3.76
CA PRO A 322 -27.25 -12.02 -4.06
C PRO A 322 -28.42 -11.17 -4.57
N PRO A 323 -28.76 -10.03 -3.95
CA PRO A 323 -29.62 -9.06 -4.60
C PRO A 323 -28.98 -8.74 -5.94
N VAL A 324 -29.74 -8.86 -7.01
CA VAL A 324 -29.31 -8.48 -8.38
C VAL A 324 -28.82 -7.01 -8.39
N ALA A 325 -29.21 -6.21 -7.40
CA ALA A 325 -28.70 -4.87 -7.13
C ALA A 325 -27.33 -4.78 -6.42
N SER A 326 -26.92 -5.75 -5.59
CA SER A 326 -25.56 -5.79 -5.01
C SER A 326 -24.54 -6.42 -5.95
N ALA A 327 -25.00 -7.25 -6.90
CA ALA A 327 -24.23 -7.59 -8.09
C ALA A 327 -23.95 -6.33 -8.94
N LEU A 328 -24.86 -5.35 -8.94
CA LEU A 328 -24.70 -4.09 -9.67
C LEU A 328 -23.87 -3.02 -8.93
N ALA A 329 -23.83 -3.04 -7.59
CA ALA A 329 -22.98 -2.13 -6.81
C ALA A 329 -21.53 -2.65 -6.71
N ALA A 330 -21.34 -3.97 -6.54
CA ALA A 330 -20.03 -4.60 -6.73
C ALA A 330 -19.55 -4.49 -8.19
N SER A 331 -20.47 -4.40 -9.16
CA SER A 331 -20.17 -4.06 -10.56
C SER A 331 -19.99 -2.55 -10.84
N HIS A 332 -19.74 -1.70 -9.83
CA HIS A 332 -19.23 -0.35 -10.09
C HIS A 332 -17.79 -0.16 -9.64
N VAL A 333 -17.32 -0.93 -8.65
CA VAL A 333 -15.93 -0.87 -8.16
C VAL A 333 -15.09 -2.03 -8.73
N ALA A 334 -15.58 -3.28 -8.72
CA ALA A 334 -14.88 -4.40 -9.34
C ALA A 334 -14.93 -4.32 -10.88
N TRP A 335 -15.99 -3.75 -11.47
CA TRP A 335 -16.05 -3.48 -12.92
C TRP A 335 -15.13 -2.34 -13.36
N ARG A 336 -14.74 -1.39 -12.51
CA ARG A 336 -13.77 -0.37 -12.94
C ARG A 336 -12.35 -0.93 -13.08
N VAL A 337 -12.05 -2.05 -12.43
CA VAL A 337 -10.76 -2.76 -12.56
C VAL A 337 -10.89 -3.90 -13.58
N VAL A 338 -11.91 -4.76 -13.46
CA VAL A 338 -12.15 -5.89 -14.36
C VAL A 338 -12.70 -5.47 -15.73
N ALA A 339 -13.51 -4.42 -15.85
CA ALA A 339 -13.95 -3.93 -17.16
C ALA A 339 -12.93 -3.00 -17.82
N ARG A 340 -12.00 -2.41 -17.08
CA ARG A 340 -10.82 -1.78 -17.67
C ARG A 340 -9.88 -2.84 -18.23
N GLN A 341 -9.68 -3.95 -17.52
CA GLN A 341 -8.93 -5.11 -18.03
C GLN A 341 -9.65 -5.88 -19.14
N ARG A 342 -10.97 -6.12 -19.08
CA ARG A 342 -11.76 -6.77 -20.15
C ARG A 342 -11.94 -5.87 -21.37
N ARG A 343 -12.18 -4.55 -21.22
CA ARG A 343 -12.20 -3.62 -22.36
C ARG A 343 -10.82 -3.44 -22.95
N ALA A 344 -9.76 -3.39 -22.14
CA ALA A 344 -8.39 -3.39 -22.65
C ALA A 344 -8.10 -4.69 -23.40
N ALA A 345 -8.37 -5.86 -22.81
CA ALA A 345 -8.14 -7.15 -23.48
C ALA A 345 -8.98 -7.31 -24.76
N LEU A 346 -10.23 -6.83 -24.78
CA LEU A 346 -11.11 -6.90 -25.96
C LEU A 346 -10.70 -5.90 -27.05
N VAL A 347 -10.30 -4.67 -26.69
CA VAL A 347 -9.74 -3.69 -27.63
C VAL A 347 -8.40 -4.17 -28.16
N MET A 348 -7.53 -4.73 -27.32
CA MET A 348 -6.25 -5.32 -27.73
C MET A 348 -6.46 -6.57 -28.60
N GLY A 349 -7.48 -7.38 -28.30
CA GLY A 349 -7.87 -8.53 -29.13
C GLY A 349 -8.40 -8.11 -30.50
N ILE A 350 -9.28 -7.10 -30.56
CA ILE A 350 -9.76 -6.51 -31.81
C ILE A 350 -8.60 -5.91 -32.59
N LEU A 351 -7.69 -5.18 -31.94
CA LEU A 351 -6.49 -4.64 -32.57
C LEU A 351 -5.59 -5.76 -33.11
N ALA A 352 -5.45 -6.90 -32.41
CA ALA A 352 -4.68 -8.07 -32.86
C ALA A 352 -5.26 -8.70 -34.11
N VAL A 353 -6.57 -8.94 -34.12
CA VAL A 353 -7.25 -9.49 -35.30
C VAL A 353 -7.21 -8.51 -36.46
N THR A 354 -7.44 -7.21 -36.20
CA THR A 354 -7.44 -6.16 -37.24
C THR A 354 -6.04 -5.95 -37.82
N TYR A 355 -5.01 -5.96 -36.97
CA TYR A 355 -3.61 -5.87 -37.39
C TYR A 355 -3.19 -7.10 -38.21
N ALA A 356 -3.48 -8.31 -37.73
CA ALA A 356 -3.14 -9.54 -38.47
C ALA A 356 -3.87 -9.60 -39.82
N GLY A 357 -5.16 -9.24 -39.87
CA GLY A 357 -5.91 -9.15 -41.12
C GLY A 357 -5.36 -8.09 -42.06
N GLY A 358 -5.06 -6.89 -41.55
CA GLY A 358 -4.44 -5.82 -42.33
C GLY A 358 -3.06 -6.18 -42.85
N PHE A 359 -2.26 -6.88 -42.05
CA PHE A 359 -0.96 -7.41 -42.44
C PHE A 359 -1.10 -8.37 -43.62
N LEU A 360 -1.97 -9.39 -43.51
CA LEU A 360 -2.15 -10.39 -44.58
C LEU A 360 -2.70 -9.81 -45.88
N VAL A 361 -3.49 -8.73 -45.81
CA VAL A 361 -3.98 -8.03 -47.01
C VAL A 361 -2.90 -7.15 -47.64
N ALA A 362 -2.02 -6.55 -46.83
CA ALA A 362 -0.99 -5.63 -47.29
C ALA A 362 0.33 -6.32 -47.67
N GLU A 363 0.61 -7.50 -47.10
CA GLU A 363 1.84 -8.27 -47.31
C GLU A 363 2.12 -8.56 -48.81
N PRO A 364 1.14 -8.94 -49.65
CA PRO A 364 1.41 -9.15 -51.08
C PRO A 364 1.92 -7.92 -51.84
N PHE A 365 1.72 -6.72 -51.28
CA PHE A 365 2.13 -5.45 -51.88
C PHE A 365 3.36 -4.84 -51.20
N LEU A 366 3.51 -5.06 -49.89
CA LEU A 366 4.51 -4.39 -49.04
C LEU A 366 5.56 -5.35 -48.44
N GLY A 367 5.40 -6.66 -48.62
CA GLY A 367 6.23 -7.72 -48.02
C GLY A 367 6.32 -7.58 -46.49
N ALA A 368 7.51 -7.82 -45.94
CA ALA A 368 7.79 -7.64 -44.51
C ALA A 368 7.49 -6.21 -43.98
N GLY A 369 7.44 -5.23 -44.89
CA GLY A 369 7.03 -3.83 -44.67
C GLY A 369 5.61 -3.64 -44.16
N ALA A 370 4.72 -4.62 -44.36
CA ALA A 370 3.34 -4.59 -43.84
C ALA A 370 3.29 -4.53 -42.30
N SER A 371 4.41 -4.87 -41.61
CA SER A 371 4.50 -4.80 -40.16
C SER A 371 4.35 -3.38 -39.59
N LEU A 372 4.58 -2.34 -40.40
CA LEU A 372 4.40 -0.93 -40.05
C LEU A 372 2.95 -0.57 -39.68
N LEU A 373 1.95 -1.36 -40.10
CA LEU A 373 0.55 -1.18 -39.70
C LEU A 373 0.37 -1.30 -38.17
N ALA A 374 1.32 -1.93 -37.46
CA ALA A 374 1.33 -2.02 -36.00
C ALA A 374 1.44 -0.64 -35.32
N MET A 375 2.03 0.35 -36.01
CA MET A 375 2.19 1.73 -35.51
C MET A 375 0.84 2.40 -35.24
N GLY A 376 -0.09 2.28 -36.19
CA GLY A 376 -1.43 2.84 -36.06
C GLY A 376 -2.20 2.19 -34.92
N ALA A 377 -2.06 0.86 -34.77
CA ALA A 377 -2.67 0.11 -33.68
C ALA A 377 -2.08 0.45 -32.31
N ALA A 378 -0.76 0.71 -32.23
CA ALA A 378 -0.09 1.15 -31.00
C ALA A 378 -0.52 2.54 -30.56
N ALA A 379 -0.61 3.48 -31.51
CA ALA A 379 -1.12 4.81 -31.26
C ALA A 379 -2.59 4.78 -30.82
N LEU A 380 -3.41 3.93 -31.44
CA LEU A 380 -4.82 3.76 -31.06
C LEU A 380 -4.96 3.13 -29.66
N ALA A 381 -4.16 2.12 -29.32
CA ALA A 381 -4.11 1.53 -27.98
C ALA A 381 -3.67 2.56 -26.93
N GLY A 382 -2.62 3.33 -27.23
CA GLY A 382 -2.14 4.42 -26.38
C GLY A 382 -3.17 5.52 -26.14
N ALA A 383 -3.89 5.91 -27.19
CA ALA A 383 -4.92 6.93 -27.15
C ALA A 383 -6.20 6.48 -26.41
N LEU A 384 -6.62 5.23 -26.61
CA LEU A 384 -7.86 4.69 -26.03
C LEU A 384 -7.69 4.20 -24.59
N LEU A 385 -6.51 3.64 -24.24
CA LEU A 385 -6.31 2.90 -22.99
C LEU A 385 -5.16 3.43 -22.12
N GLY A 386 -4.33 4.34 -22.64
CA GLY A 386 -3.22 4.97 -21.92
C GLY A 386 -1.84 4.49 -22.39
N PRO A 387 -0.76 5.18 -21.97
CA PRO A 387 0.59 4.95 -22.51
C PRO A 387 1.13 3.54 -22.21
N GLU A 388 0.81 2.97 -21.06
CA GLU A 388 1.16 1.60 -20.69
C GLU A 388 0.53 0.56 -21.63
N ALA A 389 -0.70 0.79 -22.09
CA ALA A 389 -1.37 -0.09 -23.05
C ALA A 389 -0.78 0.04 -24.46
N GLY A 390 -0.34 1.24 -24.86
CA GLY A 390 0.41 1.45 -26.10
C GLY A 390 1.76 0.71 -26.10
N ALA A 391 2.48 0.75 -24.97
CA ALA A 391 3.73 0.00 -24.79
C ALA A 391 3.50 -1.51 -24.79
N LEU A 392 2.47 -1.98 -24.08
CA LEU A 392 2.08 -3.39 -24.08
C LEU A 392 1.68 -3.87 -25.48
N TRP A 393 0.99 -3.04 -26.25
CA TRP A 393 0.63 -3.33 -27.63
C TRP A 393 1.86 -3.40 -28.53
N ALA A 394 2.84 -2.51 -28.37
CA ALA A 394 4.08 -2.56 -29.12
C ALA A 394 4.78 -3.93 -28.94
N LEU A 395 4.89 -4.39 -27.69
CA LEU A 395 5.43 -5.72 -27.37
C LEU A 395 4.60 -6.86 -27.98
N LEU A 396 3.28 -6.82 -27.82
CA LEU A 396 2.37 -7.84 -28.35
C LEU A 396 2.42 -7.90 -29.89
N SER A 397 2.47 -6.74 -30.54
CA SER A 397 2.56 -6.63 -32.00
C SER A 397 3.88 -7.17 -32.53
N SER A 398 5.01 -7.03 -31.80
CA SER A 398 6.28 -7.64 -32.18
C SER A 398 6.21 -9.18 -32.18
N VAL A 399 5.55 -9.77 -31.18
CA VAL A 399 5.32 -11.22 -31.12
C VAL A 399 4.39 -11.69 -32.25
N LEU A 400 3.29 -10.96 -32.50
CA LEU A 400 2.38 -11.24 -33.62
C LEU A 400 3.06 -11.12 -34.98
N THR A 401 3.91 -10.11 -35.17
CA THR A 401 4.67 -9.91 -36.42
C THR A 401 5.61 -11.07 -36.68
N ALA A 402 6.36 -11.50 -35.66
CA ALA A 402 7.27 -12.63 -35.76
C ALA A 402 6.54 -13.94 -36.10
N PHE A 403 5.31 -14.11 -35.60
CA PHE A 403 4.45 -15.23 -35.97
C PHE A 403 3.95 -15.13 -37.42
N LEU A 404 3.45 -13.95 -37.83
CA LEU A 404 2.94 -13.72 -39.19
C LEU A 404 4.02 -13.91 -40.25
N TRP A 405 5.24 -13.43 -40.02
CA TRP A 405 6.39 -13.67 -40.90
C TRP A 405 6.70 -15.16 -41.06
N GLY A 406 6.64 -15.92 -39.97
CA GLY A 406 6.82 -17.36 -40.03
C GLY A 406 5.74 -18.08 -40.86
N VAL A 407 4.51 -17.53 -40.90
CA VAL A 407 3.39 -18.09 -41.66
C VAL A 407 3.42 -17.66 -43.13
N THR A 408 3.88 -16.44 -43.44
CA THR A 408 3.96 -15.91 -44.82
C THR A 408 5.30 -16.20 -45.51
N GLY A 409 6.24 -16.87 -44.83
CA GLY A 409 7.50 -17.30 -45.43
C GLY A 409 8.60 -16.24 -45.44
N HIS A 410 8.49 -15.21 -44.61
CA HIS A 410 9.53 -14.19 -44.41
C HIS A 410 10.60 -14.67 -43.42
N GLU A 411 11.87 -14.42 -43.72
CA GLU A 411 12.98 -14.76 -42.83
C GLU A 411 13.14 -13.74 -41.69
N ARG A 412 13.51 -14.22 -40.49
CA ARG A 412 13.80 -13.34 -39.34
C ARG A 412 15.01 -12.46 -39.65
N GLY A 413 14.77 -11.20 -39.98
CA GLY A 413 15.81 -10.24 -40.35
C GLY A 413 15.61 -9.64 -41.75
N GLU A 414 14.55 -10.02 -42.47
CA GLU A 414 14.20 -9.34 -43.73
C GLU A 414 13.95 -7.84 -43.49
N PRO A 415 14.62 -6.95 -44.24
CA PRO A 415 14.54 -5.51 -44.01
C PRO A 415 13.14 -4.97 -44.35
N VAL A 416 12.44 -4.51 -43.32
CA VAL A 416 11.07 -3.97 -43.38
C VAL A 416 10.97 -2.64 -44.14
N LEU A 417 12.06 -1.87 -44.20
CA LEU A 417 12.21 -0.64 -44.98
C LEU A 417 13.71 -0.41 -45.23
N THR A 418 14.15 -0.46 -46.48
CA THR A 418 15.49 0.03 -46.85
C THR A 418 15.45 1.53 -47.10
N ILE A 419 15.61 2.32 -46.05
CA ILE A 419 16.15 3.68 -46.15
C ILE A 419 17.25 3.82 -45.10
N GLY A 420 18.50 3.64 -45.53
CA GLY A 420 19.70 3.79 -44.70
C GLY A 420 19.83 2.71 -43.61
N GLY A 421 20.86 1.86 -43.75
CA GLY A 421 21.04 0.66 -42.93
C GLY A 421 20.98 0.88 -41.42
N ASN A 422 20.43 -0.13 -40.74
CA ASN A 422 20.46 -0.40 -39.29
C ASN A 422 19.16 -0.09 -38.52
N GLY A 423 18.08 -0.85 -38.78
CA GLY A 423 17.17 -1.31 -37.71
C GLY A 423 16.42 -0.27 -36.85
N VAL A 424 16.30 0.99 -37.28
CA VAL A 424 15.71 2.09 -36.47
C VAL A 424 14.18 2.02 -36.35
N GLY A 425 13.51 1.16 -37.11
CA GLY A 425 12.03 1.11 -37.18
C GLY A 425 11.35 0.82 -35.84
N VAL A 426 11.92 -0.03 -34.99
CA VAL A 426 11.34 -0.40 -33.68
C VAL A 426 11.46 0.74 -32.65
N ILE A 427 12.52 1.55 -32.74
CA ILE A 427 12.76 2.68 -31.83
C ILE A 427 11.88 3.89 -32.19
N ALA A 428 11.65 4.11 -33.49
CA ALA A 428 10.67 5.10 -33.96
C ALA A 428 9.23 4.73 -33.55
N LEU A 429 8.92 3.41 -33.50
CA LEU A 429 7.62 2.86 -33.08
C LEU A 429 7.25 3.23 -31.63
N VAL A 430 8.22 3.09 -30.71
CA VAL A 430 8.05 3.45 -29.29
C VAL A 430 7.88 4.96 -29.11
N GLY A 431 8.60 5.75 -29.93
CA GLY A 431 8.54 7.22 -29.88
C GLY A 431 7.20 7.82 -30.27
N ILE A 432 6.53 7.26 -31.29
CA ILE A 432 5.26 7.81 -31.81
C ILE A 432 4.08 7.45 -30.90
N GLY A 433 4.05 6.23 -30.36
CA GLY A 433 3.05 5.81 -29.36
C GLY A 433 3.16 6.60 -28.05
N ALA A 434 4.40 6.89 -27.60
CA ALA A 434 4.66 7.75 -26.47
C ALA A 434 4.26 9.23 -26.74
N GLY A 435 4.41 9.70 -27.98
CA GLY A 435 4.10 11.08 -28.38
C GLY A 435 2.63 11.47 -28.26
N PHE A 436 1.70 10.56 -28.59
CA PHE A 436 0.26 10.83 -28.45
C PHE A 436 -0.21 10.73 -26.99
N GLY A 437 0.37 9.85 -26.17
CA GLY A 437 0.15 9.83 -24.73
C GLY A 437 0.65 11.11 -24.04
N ALA A 438 1.75 11.68 -24.53
CA ALA A 438 2.32 12.93 -24.05
C ALA A 438 1.42 14.16 -24.33
N MET A 439 0.65 14.19 -25.43
CA MET A 439 -0.24 15.33 -25.72
C MET A 439 -1.38 15.50 -24.72
N ARG A 440 -1.81 14.42 -24.03
CA ARG A 440 -2.81 14.50 -22.96
C ARG A 440 -2.22 14.98 -21.62
N LEU A 441 -0.91 14.81 -21.43
CA LEU A 441 -0.16 15.29 -20.25
C LEU A 441 0.16 16.80 -20.32
N LEU A 442 0.17 17.40 -21.52
CA LEU A 442 0.55 18.80 -21.75
C LEU A 442 -0.46 19.87 -21.26
N ARG A 443 -1.48 19.51 -20.45
CA ARG A 443 -2.34 20.48 -19.74
C ARG A 443 -1.97 20.73 -18.28
N GLY A 444 -0.96 20.04 -17.73
CA GLY A 444 -0.43 20.31 -16.39
C GLY A 444 1.03 20.74 -16.47
N ARG A 445 1.36 21.94 -15.98
CA ARG A 445 2.75 22.41 -15.87
C ARG A 445 3.57 21.41 -15.05
N PHE A 446 4.58 20.79 -15.64
CA PHE A 446 5.40 19.78 -14.99
C PHE A 446 6.86 19.83 -15.45
N ASP A 447 7.78 19.79 -14.49
CA ASP A 447 9.20 19.63 -14.75
C ASP A 447 9.48 18.19 -15.23
N SER A 448 10.16 18.08 -16.36
CA SER A 448 10.11 16.91 -17.26
C SER A 448 11.32 15.98 -17.15
N ARG A 449 12.39 16.42 -16.48
CA ARG A 449 13.63 15.64 -16.33
C ARG A 449 13.56 14.66 -15.18
N ASP A 450 13.13 15.13 -14.00
CA ASP A 450 13.04 14.32 -12.77
C ASP A 450 12.23 13.03 -12.96
N ARG A 451 11.03 13.14 -13.53
CA ARG A 451 10.11 12.00 -13.68
C ARG A 451 10.47 11.01 -14.78
N ARG A 452 11.11 11.47 -15.86
CA ARG A 452 11.62 10.56 -16.92
C ARG A 452 12.71 9.66 -16.36
N VAL A 453 13.53 10.23 -15.49
CA VAL A 453 14.66 9.58 -14.86
C VAL A 453 14.20 8.61 -13.78
N GLU A 454 13.26 9.03 -12.91
CA GLU A 454 12.64 8.19 -11.89
C GLU A 454 11.96 6.95 -12.49
N ALA A 455 11.17 7.15 -13.56
CA ALA A 455 10.50 6.06 -14.28
C ALA A 455 11.48 5.07 -14.92
N LEU A 456 12.67 5.53 -15.34
CA LEU A 456 13.68 4.67 -15.97
C LEU A 456 14.36 3.77 -14.93
N VAL A 457 14.63 4.30 -13.73
CA VAL A 457 15.19 3.56 -12.60
C VAL A 457 14.15 2.58 -12.02
N GLU A 458 12.90 3.01 -11.85
CA GLU A 458 11.78 2.16 -11.41
C GLU A 458 11.52 1.01 -12.39
N SER A 459 11.54 1.29 -13.69
CA SER A 459 11.39 0.26 -14.73
C SER A 459 12.53 -0.76 -14.70
N GLY A 460 13.77 -0.31 -14.47
CA GLY A 460 14.93 -1.21 -14.32
C GLY A 460 14.84 -2.12 -13.08
N LEU A 461 14.38 -1.57 -11.95
CA LEU A 461 14.13 -2.33 -10.71
C LEU A 461 13.00 -3.36 -10.89
N PHE A 462 11.92 -2.98 -11.58
CA PHE A 462 10.73 -3.81 -11.78
C PHE A 462 10.98 -5.00 -12.72
N VAL A 463 11.84 -4.84 -13.73
CA VAL A 463 12.16 -5.88 -14.71
C VAL A 463 13.22 -6.87 -14.17
N GLY A 464 13.71 -6.66 -12.93
CA GLY A 464 14.75 -7.52 -12.36
C GLY A 464 16.08 -7.42 -13.11
N ALA A 465 16.31 -6.32 -13.85
CA ALA A 465 17.60 -5.97 -14.43
C ALA A 465 18.56 -5.52 -13.31
N GLY A 466 18.79 -6.42 -12.35
CA GLY A 466 19.70 -6.24 -11.25
C GLY A 466 21.12 -6.47 -11.75
N GLY A 467 21.91 -5.40 -11.81
CA GLY A 467 23.32 -5.47 -12.12
C GLY A 467 24.01 -4.11 -11.98
N PRO A 468 25.34 -4.05 -12.15
CA PRO A 468 26.11 -2.80 -12.02
C PRO A 468 25.62 -1.65 -12.91
N GLN A 469 25.03 -1.99 -14.06
CA GLN A 469 24.48 -1.03 -15.03
C GLN A 469 23.30 -0.23 -14.46
N LEU A 470 22.50 -0.80 -13.56
CA LEU A 470 21.38 -0.09 -12.92
C LEU A 470 21.88 1.02 -12.00
N LEU A 471 22.98 0.77 -11.28
CA LEU A 471 23.63 1.75 -10.41
C LEU A 471 24.28 2.86 -11.23
N GLU A 472 24.88 2.54 -12.39
CA GLU A 472 25.43 3.52 -13.34
C GLU A 472 24.34 4.39 -13.96
N ILE A 473 23.23 3.80 -14.40
CA ILE A 473 22.07 4.53 -14.94
C ILE A 473 21.51 5.47 -13.87
N ALA A 474 21.37 5.01 -12.63
CA ALA A 474 20.87 5.82 -11.52
C ALA A 474 21.85 6.95 -11.12
N ALA A 475 23.16 6.72 -11.23
CA ALA A 475 24.18 7.74 -11.01
C ALA A 475 24.16 8.82 -12.11
N ASP A 476 24.07 8.43 -13.38
CA ASP A 476 24.02 9.37 -14.51
C ASP A 476 22.72 10.18 -14.53
N ALA A 477 21.61 9.51 -14.23
CA ALA A 477 20.31 10.09 -13.94
C ALA A 477 20.37 11.24 -12.92
N ALA A 478 20.89 10.95 -11.72
CA ALA A 478 21.01 11.92 -10.64
C ALA A 478 21.92 13.10 -11.05
N ARG A 479 23.02 12.83 -11.78
CA ARG A 479 23.96 13.86 -12.24
C ARG A 479 23.30 14.83 -13.21
N GLN A 480 22.48 14.32 -14.15
CA GLN A 480 21.81 15.14 -15.16
C GLN A 480 20.74 16.07 -14.58
N VAL A 481 20.08 15.66 -13.49
CA VAL A 481 19.02 16.44 -12.83
C VAL A 481 19.58 17.70 -12.19
N ILE A 482 20.65 17.59 -11.41
CA ILE A 482 21.30 18.74 -10.75
C ILE A 482 22.43 19.38 -11.57
N ARG A 483 22.70 18.86 -12.78
CA ARG A 483 23.76 19.32 -13.69
C ARG A 483 25.16 19.35 -13.06
N ALA A 484 25.46 18.38 -12.20
CA ALA A 484 26.79 18.22 -11.64
C ALA A 484 27.80 17.75 -12.71
N GLU A 485 29.04 18.19 -12.60
CA GLU A 485 30.13 17.77 -13.47
C GLU A 485 30.48 16.30 -13.24
N ALA A 486 30.45 15.85 -11.98
CA ALA A 486 30.62 14.44 -11.63
C ALA A 486 29.72 14.00 -10.48
N LEU A 487 29.41 12.70 -10.43
CA LEU A 487 28.63 12.09 -9.37
C LEU A 487 29.14 10.69 -9.07
N LEU A 488 29.36 10.40 -7.79
CA LEU A 488 29.89 9.14 -7.27
C LEU A 488 28.88 8.53 -6.30
N LEU A 489 28.59 7.25 -6.48
CA LEU A 489 27.76 6.48 -5.56
C LEU A 489 28.64 5.53 -4.75
N TYR A 490 28.73 5.78 -3.45
CA TYR A 490 29.43 4.94 -2.50
C TYR A 490 28.45 3.95 -1.87
N ALA A 491 28.80 2.66 -1.84
CA ALA A 491 28.09 1.63 -1.10
C ALA A 491 28.84 1.26 0.18
N ARG A 492 28.11 0.96 1.25
CA ARG A 492 28.68 0.46 2.51
C ARG A 492 29.10 -1.01 2.36
N LEU A 493 30.34 -1.32 2.74
CA LEU A 493 30.89 -2.67 2.78
C LEU A 493 30.71 -3.31 4.17
N SER A 494 30.86 -4.64 4.23
CA SER A 494 30.69 -5.44 5.45
C SER A 494 31.69 -5.10 6.56
N ASP A 495 32.86 -4.55 6.20
CA ASP A 495 33.90 -4.07 7.12
C ASP A 495 33.65 -2.63 7.61
N GLY A 496 32.52 -2.02 7.22
CA GLY A 496 32.15 -0.65 7.57
C GLY A 496 32.83 0.43 6.72
N SER A 497 33.71 0.06 5.78
CA SER A 497 34.26 0.99 4.79
C SER A 497 33.27 1.25 3.66
N PHE A 498 33.53 2.28 2.85
CA PHE A 498 32.69 2.61 1.70
C PHE A 498 33.49 2.45 0.41
N ALA A 499 32.86 1.94 -0.64
CA ALA A 499 33.48 1.81 -1.94
C ALA A 499 32.61 2.43 -3.03
N VAL A 500 33.25 3.07 -4.01
CA VAL A 500 32.54 3.59 -5.19
C VAL A 500 32.03 2.42 -6.02
N VAL A 501 30.71 2.31 -6.16
CA VAL A 501 30.05 1.24 -6.93
C VAL A 501 29.48 1.72 -8.26
N ALA A 502 29.28 3.03 -8.39
CA ALA A 502 28.94 3.68 -9.66
C ALA A 502 29.52 5.09 -9.70
N ALA A 503 29.89 5.53 -10.88
CA ALA A 503 30.44 6.84 -11.14
C ALA A 503 29.90 7.37 -12.47
N SER A 504 29.57 8.65 -12.53
CA SER A 504 29.14 9.33 -13.75
C SER A 504 29.85 10.68 -13.86
N GLY A 505 30.34 11.02 -15.06
CA GLY A 505 31.17 12.22 -15.26
C GLY A 505 32.54 12.17 -14.58
N ALA A 506 32.99 10.98 -14.17
CA ALA A 506 34.22 10.74 -13.44
C ALA A 506 35.05 9.62 -14.10
N PRO A 507 36.38 9.57 -13.89
CA PRO A 507 37.21 8.48 -14.43
C PRO A 507 36.81 7.11 -13.87
N ASP A 508 36.75 6.09 -14.73
CA ASP A 508 36.46 4.71 -14.34
C ASP A 508 37.47 4.14 -13.32
N SER A 509 38.66 4.73 -13.22
CA SER A 509 39.69 4.38 -12.23
C SER A 509 39.26 4.63 -10.78
N LEU A 510 38.18 5.38 -10.55
CA LEU A 510 37.58 5.58 -9.23
C LEU A 510 36.62 4.45 -8.82
N LEU A 511 36.15 3.61 -9.74
CA LEU A 511 35.30 2.47 -9.39
C LEU A 511 36.09 1.49 -8.49
N GLY A 512 35.49 1.15 -7.34
CA GLY A 512 36.13 0.32 -6.33
C GLY A 512 37.13 1.05 -5.42
N HIS A 513 37.34 2.37 -5.60
CA HIS A 513 38.09 3.17 -4.65
C HIS A 513 37.42 3.10 -3.28
N ARG A 514 38.19 2.79 -2.24
CA ARG A 514 37.69 2.64 -0.87
C ARG A 514 37.98 3.90 -0.07
N GLU A 515 36.96 4.41 0.58
CA GLU A 515 37.05 5.51 1.52
C GLU A 515 36.77 4.98 2.94
N SER A 516 37.71 5.21 3.85
CA SER A 516 37.55 4.84 5.25
C SER A 516 36.74 5.92 5.95
N ALA A 517 35.63 5.54 6.61
CA ALA A 517 34.78 6.47 7.37
C ALA A 517 35.45 7.03 8.65
N ALA A 518 36.77 6.87 8.80
CA ALA A 518 37.51 7.13 10.02
C ALA A 518 37.58 8.62 10.42
N SER A 519 37.43 9.58 9.49
CA SER A 519 37.36 11.02 9.80
C SER A 519 36.93 11.86 8.59
N GLY A 520 36.33 13.04 8.83
CA GLY A 520 36.03 14.04 7.80
C GLY A 520 34.53 14.21 7.46
N PRO A 521 34.20 15.02 6.44
CA PRO A 521 32.82 15.39 6.09
C PRO A 521 31.96 14.19 5.64
N PHE A 522 32.58 13.11 5.19
CA PHE A 522 31.92 11.85 4.84
C PHE A 522 31.30 11.16 6.06
N ARG A 523 32.04 11.10 7.18
CA ARG A 523 31.53 10.57 8.46
C ARG A 523 30.38 11.43 8.97
N GLU A 524 30.51 12.75 8.89
CA GLU A 524 29.50 13.68 9.37
C GLU A 524 28.18 13.63 8.58
N ALA A 525 28.24 13.38 7.27
CA ALA A 525 27.06 13.17 6.45
C ALA A 525 26.31 11.87 6.83
N ILE A 526 27.06 10.80 7.13
CA ILE A 526 26.50 9.51 7.55
C ILE A 526 25.94 9.60 8.98
N THR A 527 26.71 10.08 9.96
CA THR A 527 26.25 10.17 11.35
C THR A 527 25.15 11.21 11.55
N GLY A 528 25.15 12.27 10.73
CA GLY A 528 24.16 13.34 10.81
C GLY A 528 22.85 13.02 10.07
N MET A 529 22.81 11.96 9.26
CA MET A 529 21.68 11.57 8.39
C MET A 529 21.07 12.76 7.62
N ARG A 530 21.91 13.71 7.20
CA ARG A 530 21.48 14.93 6.51
C ARG A 530 22.41 15.26 5.35
N PRO A 531 21.90 15.86 4.25
CA PRO A 531 22.74 16.31 3.17
C PRO A 531 23.74 17.39 3.64
N ARG A 532 24.96 17.32 3.14
CA ARG A 532 26.02 18.31 3.40
C ARG A 532 26.44 18.95 2.09
N VAL A 533 26.41 20.29 2.04
CA VAL A 533 26.93 21.07 0.92
C VAL A 533 28.30 21.63 1.34
N LEU A 534 29.35 21.26 0.62
CA LEU A 534 30.73 21.69 0.88
C LEU A 534 31.17 22.72 -0.15
N GLY A 535 31.75 23.81 0.34
CA GLY A 535 32.25 24.91 -0.48
C GLY A 535 33.64 24.67 -1.09
N GLU A 536 34.46 23.77 -0.52
CA GLU A 536 35.73 23.28 -1.05
C GLU A 536 35.92 21.83 -0.57
N PRO A 537 35.81 20.82 -1.46
CA PRO A 537 36.05 19.43 -1.08
C PRO A 537 37.55 19.23 -0.79
N GLU A 538 37.91 18.69 0.37
CA GLU A 538 39.30 18.40 0.71
C GLU A 538 39.94 17.50 -0.36
N SER A 539 41.06 17.97 -0.93
CA SER A 539 41.64 17.51 -2.19
C SER A 539 42.20 16.08 -2.19
N ARG A 540 42.06 15.33 -1.09
CA ARG A 540 42.64 13.98 -0.95
C ARG A 540 41.73 12.84 -1.44
N SER A 541 40.41 13.03 -1.55
CA SER A 541 39.47 11.95 -1.88
C SER A 541 38.71 12.10 -3.20
N TYR A 542 38.79 13.26 -3.86
CA TYR A 542 37.91 13.60 -4.98
C TYR A 542 38.65 13.98 -6.26
N ILE A 543 37.91 13.93 -7.37
CA ILE A 543 38.38 14.29 -8.71
C ILE A 543 39.08 15.67 -8.66
N PRO A 544 40.29 15.82 -9.22
CA PRO A 544 40.99 17.11 -9.25
C PRO A 544 40.14 18.21 -9.88
N ARG A 545 40.28 19.46 -9.41
CA ARG A 545 39.60 20.69 -9.92
C ARG A 545 38.17 20.95 -9.45
N MET A 546 37.58 20.07 -8.64
CA MET A 546 36.25 20.30 -8.05
C MET A 546 36.28 21.36 -6.96
N ARG A 547 35.31 22.28 -6.99
CA ARG A 547 35.20 23.45 -6.10
C ARG A 547 33.88 23.53 -5.33
N SER A 548 32.97 22.57 -5.48
CA SER A 548 31.86 22.37 -4.54
C SER A 548 31.41 20.91 -4.57
N ALA A 549 30.81 20.44 -3.47
CA ALA A 549 30.33 19.07 -3.36
C ALA A 549 29.03 18.98 -2.56
N ILE A 550 28.19 18.00 -2.88
CA ILE A 550 27.07 17.57 -2.03
C ILE A 550 27.33 16.14 -1.60
N LEU A 551 27.32 15.87 -0.30
CA LEU A 551 27.31 14.53 0.27
C LEU A 551 25.91 14.24 0.80
N LEU A 552 25.24 13.26 0.23
CA LEU A 552 23.87 12.88 0.57
C LEU A 552 23.83 11.41 1.03
N PRO A 553 23.48 11.13 2.29
CA PRO A 553 23.32 9.75 2.75
C PRO A 553 22.18 9.06 1.99
N VAL A 554 22.43 7.84 1.53
CA VAL A 554 21.47 7.01 0.79
C VAL A 554 20.69 6.14 1.76
N ALA A 555 19.65 6.72 2.37
CA ALA A 555 18.71 6.03 3.27
C ALA A 555 17.28 6.62 3.17
N PRO A 556 16.23 5.80 3.31
CA PRO A 556 14.89 6.25 3.66
C PRO A 556 14.91 6.95 5.03
N VAL A 557 13.90 7.78 5.29
CA VAL A 557 13.76 8.44 6.59
C VAL A 557 13.61 7.39 7.70
N GLY A 558 14.55 7.37 8.64
CA GLY A 558 14.55 6.46 9.78
C GLY A 558 15.23 5.10 9.57
N GLU A 559 15.87 4.89 8.41
CA GLU A 559 16.62 3.67 8.08
C GLU A 559 18.13 3.97 8.02
N ASP A 560 18.94 2.93 8.22
CA ASP A 560 20.39 3.07 8.14
C ASP A 560 20.85 3.35 6.69
N PRO A 561 21.83 4.26 6.48
CA PRO A 561 22.36 4.53 5.15
C PRO A 561 23.11 3.31 4.61
N GLU A 562 22.66 2.83 3.45
CA GLU A 562 23.32 1.76 2.67
C GLU A 562 24.45 2.32 1.79
N GLY A 563 24.55 3.65 1.69
CA GLY A 563 25.55 4.33 0.88
C GLY A 563 25.59 5.84 1.05
N VAL A 564 26.44 6.50 0.28
CA VAL A 564 26.52 7.97 0.20
C VAL A 564 26.61 8.37 -1.28
N LEU A 565 25.76 9.30 -1.69
CA LEU A 565 25.80 9.93 -2.99
C LEU A 565 26.64 11.20 -2.89
N VAL A 566 27.68 11.31 -3.71
CA VAL A 566 28.56 12.48 -3.76
C VAL A 566 28.45 13.15 -5.12
N ALA A 567 27.86 14.35 -5.18
CA ALA A 567 27.86 15.18 -6.37
C ALA A 567 28.98 16.22 -6.29
N LEU A 568 29.67 16.49 -7.39
CA LEU A 568 30.83 17.37 -7.47
C LEU A 568 30.64 18.40 -8.60
N SER A 569 31.09 19.63 -8.35
CA SER A 569 31.10 20.69 -9.36
C SER A 569 32.40 21.48 -9.39
N GLU A 570 32.82 21.91 -10.58
CA GLU A 570 34.00 22.77 -10.79
C GLU A 570 33.71 24.22 -10.40
N ARG A 571 32.44 24.60 -10.27
CA ARG A 571 32.02 25.95 -9.89
C ARG A 571 31.95 26.07 -8.36
N ARG A 572 32.53 27.15 -7.82
CA ARG A 572 32.43 27.47 -6.39
C ARG A 572 30.98 27.86 -6.08
N GLY A 573 30.33 27.13 -5.17
CA GLY A 573 28.89 27.28 -4.90
C GLY A 573 27.98 26.85 -6.06
N GLY A 574 28.50 26.05 -7.02
CA GLY A 574 27.72 25.53 -8.14
C GLY A 574 26.62 24.55 -7.72
N LEU A 575 26.78 23.95 -6.54
CA LEU A 575 25.82 23.06 -5.90
C LEU A 575 25.33 23.68 -4.58
N ASN A 576 24.02 23.64 -4.34
CA ASN A 576 23.37 24.28 -3.19
C ASN A 576 22.35 23.35 -2.49
N ALA A 577 21.67 23.87 -1.47
CA ALA A 577 20.70 23.11 -0.68
C ALA A 577 19.45 22.66 -1.47
N SER A 578 19.05 23.41 -2.51
CA SER A 578 17.97 23.00 -3.42
C SER A 578 18.37 21.81 -4.27
N ASP A 579 19.63 21.75 -4.71
CA ASP A 579 20.16 20.60 -5.45
C ASP A 579 20.22 19.37 -4.55
N ALA A 580 20.59 19.55 -3.27
CA ALA A 580 20.55 18.50 -2.27
C ALA A 580 19.11 17.99 -2.05
N ALA A 581 18.12 18.88 -1.92
CA ALA A 581 16.72 18.49 -1.78
C ALA A 581 16.17 17.77 -3.02
N THR A 582 16.67 18.12 -4.21
CA THR A 582 16.32 17.46 -5.47
C THR A 582 16.92 16.05 -5.52
N LEU A 583 18.19 15.90 -5.16
CA LEU A 583 18.84 14.59 -5.05
C LEU A 583 18.20 13.70 -3.97
N SER A 584 17.73 14.28 -2.85
CA SER A 584 17.06 13.55 -1.77
C SER A 584 15.82 12.76 -2.23
N ARG A 585 15.22 13.12 -3.37
CA ARG A 585 14.08 12.39 -3.94
C ARG A 585 14.47 11.04 -4.54
N PHE A 586 15.74 10.90 -4.97
CA PHE A 586 16.26 9.67 -5.56
C PHE A 586 16.78 8.69 -4.49
N THR A 587 16.89 9.13 -3.25
CA THR A 587 17.47 8.37 -2.13
C THR A 587 16.76 7.05 -1.84
N PRO A 588 15.41 6.96 -1.82
CA PRO A 588 14.72 5.67 -1.61
C PRO A 588 14.99 4.66 -2.72
N LEU A 589 15.04 5.12 -3.98
CA LEU A 589 15.33 4.28 -5.15
C LEU A 589 16.78 3.80 -5.14
N LEU A 590 17.73 4.69 -4.88
CA LEU A 590 19.14 4.35 -4.75
C LEU A 590 19.39 3.41 -3.57
N TRP A 591 18.70 3.58 -2.45
CA TRP A 591 18.80 2.68 -1.30
C TRP A 591 18.32 1.27 -1.65
N LEU A 592 17.18 1.16 -2.34
CA LEU A 592 16.68 -0.14 -2.79
C LEU A 592 17.66 -0.79 -3.77
N ALA A 593 18.19 -0.03 -4.73
CA ALA A 593 19.18 -0.54 -5.68
C ALA A 593 20.47 -1.01 -4.99
N LEU A 594 20.97 -0.27 -4.01
CA LEU A 594 22.13 -0.66 -3.19
C LEU A 594 21.84 -1.89 -2.32
N LYS A 595 20.65 -2.00 -1.74
CA LYS A 595 20.23 -3.13 -0.91
C LYS A 595 20.13 -4.42 -1.72
N VAL A 596 19.58 -4.35 -2.94
CA VAL A 596 19.55 -5.47 -3.89
C VAL A 596 20.96 -5.83 -4.33
N ALA A 597 21.79 -4.84 -4.65
CA ALA A 597 23.21 -5.06 -4.97
C ALA A 597 23.95 -5.74 -3.80
N ARG A 598 23.55 -5.43 -2.56
CA ARG A 598 24.08 -6.03 -1.32
C ARG A 598 23.79 -7.49 -1.13
N GLN A 599 22.55 -7.87 -1.40
CA GLN A 599 22.17 -9.28 -1.31
C GLN A 599 22.82 -10.15 -2.39
N GLN A 600 23.26 -9.54 -3.50
CA GLN A 600 23.83 -10.26 -4.65
C GLN A 600 25.34 -10.06 -4.86
N GLU A 601 26.03 -9.41 -3.91
CA GLU A 601 27.49 -9.17 -3.91
C GLU A 601 28.07 -8.57 -5.22
N TRP A 602 27.30 -7.72 -5.92
CA TRP A 602 27.67 -7.24 -7.26
C TRP A 602 28.98 -6.45 -7.32
N TRP A 603 29.38 -5.79 -6.22
CA TRP A 603 30.64 -5.04 -6.19
C TRP A 603 31.85 -5.95 -6.37
N SER A 604 31.78 -7.24 -6.03
CA SER A 604 32.88 -8.19 -6.28
C SER A 604 33.16 -8.39 -7.78
N ALA A 605 32.15 -8.20 -8.64
CA ALA A 605 32.25 -8.25 -10.08
C ALA A 605 32.69 -6.90 -10.68
N ALA A 606 32.23 -5.78 -10.11
CA ALA A 606 32.66 -4.43 -10.48
C ALA A 606 34.14 -4.18 -10.14
N THR A 607 34.61 -4.62 -8.96
CA THR A 607 36.03 -4.56 -8.57
C THR A 607 36.90 -5.50 -9.41
N ARG A 608 36.38 -6.66 -9.85
CA ARG A 608 37.07 -7.56 -10.79
C ARG A 608 37.27 -6.93 -12.17
N ARG A 609 36.28 -6.17 -12.67
CA ARG A 609 36.42 -5.40 -13.92
C ARG A 609 37.49 -4.31 -13.83
N ALA A 610 37.58 -3.59 -12.71
CA ALA A 610 38.64 -2.61 -12.45
C ALA A 610 40.05 -3.25 -12.27
N HIS A 611 40.13 -4.49 -11.79
CA HIS A 611 41.39 -5.26 -11.75
C HIS A 611 41.79 -5.85 -13.12
N MET A 612 40.82 -6.20 -13.96
CA MET A 612 41.08 -6.64 -15.34
C MET A 612 41.58 -5.50 -16.24
N SER A 613 41.08 -4.26 -16.06
CA SER A 613 41.61 -3.10 -16.80
C SER A 613 43.03 -2.73 -16.38
N ARG A 614 43.35 -2.79 -15.07
CA ARG A 614 44.74 -2.62 -14.57
C ARG A 614 45.70 -3.68 -15.12
N SER A 615 45.28 -4.92 -15.26
CA SER A 615 46.14 -6.01 -15.79
C SER A 615 46.29 -6.00 -17.32
N GLN A 616 45.44 -5.26 -18.04
CA GLN A 616 45.61 -5.00 -19.48
C GLN A 616 46.46 -3.75 -19.75
N GLU A 617 46.41 -2.70 -18.92
CA GLU A 617 47.30 -1.54 -19.05
C GLU A 617 48.76 -1.86 -18.68
N ASP A 618 48.99 -2.73 -17.68
CA ASP A 618 50.34 -3.16 -17.26
C ASP A 618 50.98 -4.22 -18.18
N ARG A 619 50.30 -4.60 -19.27
CA ARG A 619 50.82 -5.50 -20.31
C ARG A 619 51.07 -4.80 -21.66
N SER A 620 51.42 -3.52 -21.58
CA SER A 620 52.10 -2.84 -22.69
C SER A 620 53.56 -3.31 -22.72
N PRO A 621 54.05 -3.94 -23.80
CA PRO A 621 55.41 -4.48 -23.82
C PRO A 621 56.42 -3.33 -23.82
N SER A 622 57.34 -3.38 -22.87
CA SER A 622 58.63 -2.73 -22.98
C SER A 622 59.25 -3.03 -24.34
N ARG A 623 59.29 -2.04 -25.23
CA ARG A 623 60.19 -2.02 -26.39
C ARG A 623 60.80 -0.62 -26.47
N THR A 624 62.04 -0.56 -25.98
CA THR A 624 63.22 0.13 -26.55
C THR A 624 62.98 1.29 -27.49
#